data_AF-A0A3L7JUK4-F1
#
_entry.id   AF-A0A3L7JUK4-F1
#
_cell.length_a   1.000
_cell.length_b   1.000
_cell.length_c   1.000
_cell.angle_alpha   90.00
_cell.angle_beta   90.00
_cell.angle_gamma   90.00
#
_symmetry.space_group_name_H-M   'P 1'
#
loop_
_entity.id
_entity.type
_entity.pdbx_description
1 polymer ?
#
loop_
_entity_poly.entity_id
_entity_poly.type
_entity_poly.pdbx_seq_one_letter_code
_entity_poly.pdbx_strand_id
1 'polypeptide(L)'
;MYKKIGMFFCFMILVTGMTAKAEDYKSIDLKNGETAKVYLEVYGPGDYRYDVELQNGKRYFVQHVGRNTTNGGVKGITDQEKKMAEKAIDLYEKEYGPPKTDIQNSGKNPIGFLVSFLGLFFIMAPRLAWYLETAWKKERSTASSRVIKTNRIAGVILFIIGILIIY
;
A
#
# COMPACT_ATOMS: atom_id res chain seq x y z
N MET A 1 21.16 23.32 -20.76
CA MET A 1 21.28 23.35 -19.29
C MET A 1 20.23 22.49 -18.55
N TYR A 2 19.27 21.85 -19.23
CA TYR A 2 18.21 21.04 -18.58
C TYR A 2 18.54 19.56 -18.34
N LYS A 3 19.65 19.03 -18.88
CA LYS A 3 20.00 17.59 -18.76
C LYS A 3 20.58 17.17 -17.41
N LYS A 4 21.07 18.11 -16.57
CA LYS A 4 21.71 17.78 -15.28
C LYS A 4 20.76 17.78 -14.08
N ILE A 5 19.59 18.41 -14.19
CA ILE A 5 18.61 18.49 -13.09
C ILE A 5 17.79 17.19 -12.96
N GLY A 6 17.52 16.50 -14.08
CA GLY A 6 16.77 15.24 -14.06
C GLY A 6 17.50 14.08 -13.37
N MET A 7 18.83 14.04 -13.45
CA MET A 7 19.63 12.93 -12.89
C MET A 7 19.74 13.00 -11.36
N PHE A 8 19.65 14.20 -10.77
CA PHE A 8 19.68 14.38 -9.33
C PHE A 8 18.38 13.93 -8.65
N PHE A 9 17.24 14.08 -9.34
CA PHE A 9 15.94 13.64 -8.83
C PHE A 9 15.78 12.12 -8.81
N CYS A 10 16.33 11.39 -9.80
CA CYS A 10 16.33 9.93 -9.79
C CYS A 10 17.20 9.34 -8.66
N PHE A 11 18.25 10.03 -8.22
CA PHE A 11 19.14 9.52 -7.18
C PHE A 11 18.58 9.71 -5.76
N MET A 12 17.85 10.80 -5.51
CA MET A 12 17.17 11.04 -4.21
C MET A 12 16.03 10.06 -3.93
N ILE A 13 15.36 9.54 -4.96
CA ILE A 13 14.26 8.55 -4.80
C ILE A 13 14.80 7.17 -4.40
N LEU A 14 16.08 6.87 -4.66
CA LEU A 14 16.67 5.55 -4.38
C LEU A 14 17.24 5.40 -2.95
N VAL A 15 17.48 6.50 -2.22
CA VAL A 15 18.22 6.44 -0.93
C VAL A 15 17.30 6.42 0.30
N THR A 16 16.00 6.71 0.16
CA THR A 16 15.06 6.78 1.30
C THR A 16 14.42 5.45 1.72
N GLY A 17 14.74 4.33 1.05
CA GLY A 17 13.93 3.11 1.14
C GLY A 17 14.31 2.06 2.19
N MET A 18 15.48 2.13 2.83
CA MET A 18 15.96 1.04 3.70
C MET A 18 16.19 1.50 5.15
N THR A 19 15.17 2.04 5.79
CA THR A 19 15.13 2.01 7.25
C THR A 19 14.78 0.58 7.66
N ALA A 20 15.76 -0.19 8.12
CA ALA A 20 15.52 -1.45 8.80
C ALA A 20 14.56 -1.16 9.96
N LYS A 21 13.29 -1.55 9.81
CA LYS A 21 12.29 -1.40 10.85
C LYS A 21 12.76 -2.28 12.01
N ALA A 22 13.04 -1.68 13.17
CA ALA A 22 13.28 -2.46 14.38
C ALA A 22 12.06 -3.38 14.58
N GLU A 23 12.28 -4.69 14.62
CA GLU A 23 11.21 -5.67 14.80
C GLU A 23 10.59 -5.45 16.20
N ASP A 24 9.41 -4.83 16.27
CA ASP A 24 8.63 -4.71 17.51
C ASP A 24 7.91 -6.03 17.75
N TYR A 25 8.43 -6.81 18.70
CA TYR A 25 7.82 -8.05 19.15
C TYR A 25 7.29 -7.91 20.57
N LYS A 26 6.25 -8.70 20.90
CA LYS A 26 5.79 -8.89 22.27
C LYS A 26 6.13 -10.28 22.75
N SER A 27 6.63 -10.39 23.98
CA SER A 27 6.89 -11.67 24.62
C SER A 27 5.62 -12.14 25.31
N ILE A 28 5.20 -13.37 25.05
CA ILE A 28 4.03 -14.01 25.64
C ILE A 28 4.47 -15.21 26.46
N ASP A 29 4.11 -15.22 27.74
CA ASP A 29 4.39 -16.33 28.64
C ASP A 29 3.32 -17.43 28.49
N LEU A 30 3.77 -18.64 28.15
CA LEU A 30 2.91 -19.81 28.01
C LEU A 30 2.74 -20.53 29.36
N LYS A 31 1.63 -21.28 29.52
CA LYS A 31 1.33 -22.01 30.77
C LYS A 31 2.36 -23.07 31.18
N ASN A 32 3.21 -23.51 30.25
CA ASN A 32 4.30 -24.46 30.49
C ASN A 32 5.58 -23.77 31.00
N GLY A 33 5.59 -22.44 31.16
CA GLY A 33 6.75 -21.65 31.57
C GLY A 33 7.68 -21.27 30.41
N GLU A 34 7.35 -21.65 29.17
CA GLU A 34 8.08 -21.20 27.99
C GLU A 34 7.62 -19.80 27.57
N THR A 35 8.48 -19.09 26.86
CA THR A 35 8.18 -17.76 26.30
C THR A 35 8.19 -17.82 24.78
N ALA A 36 7.24 -17.13 24.16
CA ALA A 36 7.16 -17.00 22.71
C ALA A 36 7.19 -15.52 22.31
N LYS A 37 7.96 -15.18 21.28
CA LYS A 37 7.95 -13.84 20.70
C LYS A 37 6.93 -13.79 19.58
N VAL A 38 5.95 -12.89 19.69
CA VAL A 38 4.93 -12.66 18.67
C VAL A 38 5.22 -11.34 17.97
N TYR A 39 5.37 -11.42 16.65
CA TYR A 39 5.54 -10.30 15.73
C TYR A 39 4.22 -10.13 14.97
N LEU A 40 3.67 -8.93 14.96
CA LEU A 40 2.46 -8.60 14.20
C LEU A 40 2.82 -7.67 13.05
N GLU A 41 2.60 -8.14 11.81
CA GLU A 41 2.69 -7.33 10.60
C GLU A 41 1.29 -7.04 10.07
N VAL A 42 0.96 -5.76 9.90
CA VAL A 42 -0.30 -5.34 9.28
C VAL A 42 0.00 -4.82 7.88
N TYR A 43 -0.55 -5.49 6.86
CA TYR A 43 -0.38 -5.11 5.46
C TYR A 43 -1.49 -4.18 4.97
N GLY A 44 -2.70 -4.32 5.54
CA GLY A 44 -3.86 -3.53 5.16
C GLY A 44 -5.11 -3.87 5.98
N PRO A 45 -6.26 -3.27 5.64
CA PRO A 45 -7.52 -3.54 6.33
C PRO A 45 -7.94 -5.00 6.18
N GLY A 46 -7.90 -5.76 7.28
CA GLY A 46 -8.20 -7.19 7.26
C GLY A 46 -7.03 -8.10 6.87
N ASP A 47 -5.89 -7.52 6.46
CA ASP A 47 -4.72 -8.26 6.00
C ASP A 47 -3.57 -8.09 6.99
N TYR A 48 -3.25 -9.16 7.71
CA TYR A 48 -2.21 -9.15 8.73
C TYR A 48 -1.57 -10.53 8.87
N ARG A 49 -0.40 -10.57 9.50
CA ARG A 49 0.35 -11.79 9.76
C ARG A 49 0.92 -11.76 11.15
N TYR A 50 0.73 -12.86 11.86
CA TYR A 50 1.48 -13.20 13.06
C TYR A 50 2.66 -14.07 12.67
N ASP A 51 3.85 -13.68 13.09
CA ASP A 51 5.00 -14.57 13.17
C ASP A 51 5.29 -14.85 14.64
N VAL A 52 5.47 -16.12 14.98
CA VAL A 52 5.74 -16.57 16.34
C VAL A 52 7.08 -17.29 16.36
N GLU A 53 8.00 -16.83 17.18
CA GLU A 53 9.28 -17.48 17.46
C GLU A 53 9.22 -18.12 18.84
N LEU A 54 9.27 -19.46 18.87
CA LEU A 54 9.31 -20.23 20.11
C LEU A 54 10.70 -20.14 20.75
N GLN A 55 10.79 -20.50 22.03
CA GLN A 55 12.06 -20.48 22.78
C GLN A 55 13.18 -21.33 22.15
N ASN A 56 12.83 -22.38 21.40
CA ASN A 56 13.78 -23.21 20.66
C ASN A 56 14.23 -22.62 19.31
N GLY A 57 13.83 -21.38 18.99
CA GLY A 57 14.16 -20.66 17.77
C GLY A 57 13.35 -21.05 16.54
N LYS A 58 12.44 -22.03 16.63
CA LYS A 58 11.55 -22.38 15.52
C LYS A 58 10.48 -21.31 15.34
N ARG A 59 10.16 -21.05 14.08
CA ARG A 59 9.16 -20.06 13.68
C ARG A 59 7.92 -20.70 13.09
N TYR A 60 6.77 -20.15 13.47
CA TYR A 60 5.44 -20.44 12.94
C TYR A 60 4.79 -19.14 12.51
N PHE A 61 3.93 -19.17 11.50
CA PHE A 61 3.18 -18.00 11.08
C PHE A 61 1.72 -18.32 10.79
N VAL A 62 0.88 -17.33 11.02
CA VAL A 62 -0.53 -17.31 10.62
C VAL A 62 -0.80 -16.01 9.89
N GLN A 63 -1.21 -16.10 8.63
CA GLN A 63 -1.50 -14.97 7.77
C GLN A 63 -3.00 -14.94 7.43
N HIS A 64 -3.61 -13.79 7.63
CA HIS A 64 -4.97 -13.49 7.23
C HIS A 64 -4.92 -12.56 6.01
N VAL A 65 -5.61 -12.95 4.93
CA VAL A 65 -5.79 -12.17 3.71
C VAL A 65 -7.28 -12.16 3.36
N GLY A 66 -7.96 -11.07 3.67
CA GLY A 66 -9.41 -10.94 3.57
C GLY A 66 -10.14 -12.00 4.42
N ARG A 67 -10.74 -13.00 3.76
CA ARG A 67 -11.44 -14.12 4.42
C ARG A 67 -10.62 -15.41 4.48
N ASN A 68 -9.44 -15.40 3.88
CA ASN A 68 -8.59 -16.58 3.80
C ASN A 68 -7.55 -16.55 4.92
N THR A 69 -7.35 -17.68 5.57
CA THR A 69 -6.29 -17.88 6.56
C THR A 69 -5.31 -18.91 6.01
N THR A 70 -4.02 -18.58 6.01
CA THR A 70 -2.94 -19.50 5.65
C THR A 70 -1.97 -19.57 6.82
N ASN A 71 -1.53 -20.77 7.18
CA ASN A 71 -0.54 -20.97 8.22
C ASN A 71 0.64 -21.79 7.70
N GLY A 72 1.77 -21.69 8.38
CA GLY A 72 2.99 -22.39 8.00
C GLY A 72 4.08 -22.23 9.04
N GLY A 73 5.20 -22.91 8.81
CA GLY A 73 6.33 -22.82 9.73
C GLY A 73 7.58 -23.44 9.13
N VAL A 74 8.68 -23.35 9.88
CA VAL A 74 9.95 -23.94 9.47
C VAL A 74 9.85 -25.46 9.36
N LYS A 75 10.67 -26.06 8.47
CA LYS A 75 10.73 -27.51 8.30
C LYS A 75 11.09 -28.19 9.63
N GLY A 76 10.33 -29.20 10.04
CA GLY A 76 10.55 -29.91 11.30
C GLY A 76 9.86 -29.30 12.52
N ILE A 77 8.96 -28.33 12.32
CA ILE A 77 8.02 -27.93 13.38
C ILE A 77 7.01 -29.05 13.65
N THR A 78 6.85 -29.43 14.91
CA THR A 78 5.92 -30.46 15.36
C THR A 78 4.52 -29.90 15.54
N ASP A 79 3.50 -30.76 15.58
CA ASP A 79 2.13 -30.31 15.80
C ASP A 79 1.90 -29.75 17.22
N GLN A 80 2.71 -30.17 18.19
CA GLN A 80 2.69 -29.56 19.53
C GLN A 80 3.23 -28.13 19.48
N GLU A 81 4.34 -27.91 18.78
CA GLU A 81 4.92 -26.57 18.59
C GLU A 81 3.95 -25.62 17.85
N LYS A 82 3.25 -26.11 16.83
CA LYS A 82 2.20 -25.33 16.15
C LYS A 82 1.09 -24.93 17.12
N LYS A 83 0.56 -25.86 17.91
CA LYS A 83 -0.47 -25.57 18.93
C LYS A 83 0.01 -24.57 19.98
N MET A 84 1.28 -24.63 20.37
CA MET A 84 1.87 -23.66 21.29
C MET A 84 1.94 -22.26 20.67
N ALA A 85 2.35 -22.18 19.39
CA ALA A 85 2.39 -20.91 18.67
C ALA A 85 0.99 -20.31 18.46
N GLU A 86 0.00 -21.12 18.09
CA GLU A 86 -1.40 -20.67 17.98
C GLU A 86 -1.93 -20.15 19.32
N LYS A 87 -1.63 -20.87 20.40
CA LYS A 87 -2.00 -20.42 21.75
C LYS A 87 -1.30 -19.12 22.16
N ALA A 88 -0.06 -18.89 21.70
CA ALA A 88 0.63 -17.63 21.93
C ALA A 88 -0.07 -16.47 21.21
N ILE A 89 -0.57 -16.70 19.99
CA ILE A 89 -1.38 -15.73 19.24
C ILE A 89 -2.70 -15.44 19.97
N ASP A 90 -3.41 -16.47 20.43
CA ASP A 90 -4.66 -16.27 21.19
C ASP A 90 -4.45 -15.44 22.46
N LEU A 91 -3.35 -15.70 23.17
CA LEU A 91 -2.98 -14.93 24.37
C LEU A 91 -2.59 -13.50 24.03
N TYR A 92 -1.82 -13.30 22.95
CA TYR A 92 -1.49 -11.99 22.43
C TYR A 92 -2.76 -11.18 22.11
N GLU A 93 -3.71 -11.75 21.37
CA GLU A 93 -4.97 -11.07 21.02
C GLU A 93 -5.82 -10.78 22.25
N LYS A 94 -5.79 -11.65 23.25
CA LYS A 94 -6.50 -11.42 24.51
C LYS A 94 -5.91 -10.26 25.32
N GLU A 95 -4.59 -10.10 25.30
CA GLU A 95 -3.88 -9.09 26.08
C GLU A 95 -3.84 -7.73 25.39
N TYR A 96 -3.56 -7.71 24.08
CA TYR A 96 -3.35 -6.49 23.30
C TYR A 96 -4.55 -6.11 22.42
N GLY A 97 -5.54 -7.01 22.32
CA GLY A 97 -6.65 -6.91 21.38
C GLY A 97 -6.29 -7.51 20.01
N PRO A 98 -7.30 -7.82 19.19
CA PRO A 98 -7.06 -8.20 17.81
C PRO A 98 -6.44 -7.02 17.04
N PRO A 99 -5.76 -7.27 15.91
CA PRO A 99 -5.22 -6.22 15.07
C PRO A 99 -6.38 -5.30 14.70
N LYS A 100 -6.18 -3.99 14.88
CA LYS A 100 -7.17 -3.01 14.44
C LYS A 100 -7.25 -3.08 12.93
N THR A 101 -8.17 -3.89 12.45
CA THR A 101 -8.64 -3.89 11.07
C THR A 101 -9.57 -2.71 10.96
N ASP A 102 -9.02 -1.49 11.05
CA ASP A 102 -9.76 -0.33 10.60
C ASP A 102 -9.97 -0.53 9.11
N ILE A 103 -11.10 -1.15 8.77
CA ILE A 103 -11.77 -1.08 7.47
C ILE A 103 -12.30 0.36 7.37
N GLN A 104 -11.43 1.35 7.58
CA GLN A 104 -11.60 2.58 6.86
C GLN A 104 -11.38 2.16 5.42
N ASN A 105 -12.48 2.14 4.67
CA ASN A 105 -12.53 2.19 3.23
C ASN A 105 -11.83 3.46 2.72
N SER A 106 -10.60 3.75 3.16
CA SER A 106 -9.60 4.45 2.36
C SER A 106 -9.13 3.51 1.26
N GLY A 107 -10.10 2.92 0.55
CA GLY A 107 -9.85 2.29 -0.73
C GLY A 107 -9.36 3.45 -1.58
N LYS A 108 -8.04 3.57 -1.69
CA LYS A 108 -7.37 4.45 -2.65
C LYS A 108 -8.00 4.12 -3.98
N ASN A 109 -9.02 4.87 -4.40
CA ASN A 109 -9.76 4.53 -5.59
C ASN A 109 -8.82 4.83 -6.76
N PRO A 110 -8.21 3.80 -7.39
CA PRO A 110 -7.18 4.04 -8.39
C PRO A 110 -7.76 4.84 -9.57
N ILE A 111 -9.08 4.73 -9.78
CA ILE A 111 -9.85 5.52 -10.74
C ILE A 111 -9.83 7.00 -10.34
N GLY A 112 -10.05 7.33 -9.08
CA GLY A 112 -9.98 8.71 -8.58
C GLY A 112 -8.60 9.34 -8.78
N PHE A 113 -7.53 8.57 -8.52
CA PHE A 113 -6.14 9.01 -8.81
C PHE A 113 -5.90 9.21 -10.31
N LEU A 114 -6.34 8.28 -11.15
CA LEU A 114 -6.21 8.36 -12.61
C LEU A 114 -6.95 9.60 -13.17
N VAL A 115 -8.19 9.81 -12.72
CA VAL A 115 -9.04 10.93 -13.13
C VAL A 115 -8.43 12.26 -12.67
N SER A 116 -7.91 12.32 -11.44
CA SER A 116 -7.19 13.50 -10.93
C SER A 116 -5.94 13.80 -11.76
N PHE A 117 -5.14 12.78 -12.08
CA PHE A 117 -3.93 12.93 -12.87
C PHE A 117 -4.25 13.40 -14.30
N LEU A 118 -5.31 12.86 -14.91
CA LEU A 118 -5.77 13.30 -16.23
C LEU A 118 -6.24 14.75 -16.20
N GLY A 119 -6.99 15.16 -15.17
CA GLY A 119 -7.38 16.55 -14.97
C GLY A 119 -6.18 17.48 -14.89
N LEU A 120 -5.17 17.11 -14.10
CA LEU A 120 -3.93 17.87 -13.94
C LEU A 120 -3.13 17.96 -15.25
N PHE A 121 -3.10 16.89 -16.05
CA PHE A 121 -2.52 16.89 -17.39
C PHE A 121 -3.21 17.90 -18.32
N PHE A 122 -4.54 17.97 -18.31
CA PHE A 122 -5.30 18.94 -19.13
C PHE A 122 -5.05 20.39 -18.71
N ILE A 123 -4.80 20.65 -17.42
CA ILE A 123 -4.45 21.99 -16.90
C ILE A 123 -3.04 22.40 -17.32
N MET A 124 -2.05 21.53 -17.08
CA MET A 124 -0.63 21.80 -17.29
C MET A 124 -0.23 21.77 -18.76
N ALA A 125 -0.80 20.86 -19.54
CA ALA A 125 -0.43 20.59 -20.92
C ALA A 125 -1.63 20.62 -21.89
N PRO A 126 -2.43 21.70 -21.92
CA PRO A 126 -3.65 21.76 -22.73
C PRO A 126 -3.39 21.67 -24.24
N ARG A 127 -2.19 22.08 -24.69
CA ARG A 127 -1.77 21.92 -26.10
C ARG A 127 -1.51 20.46 -26.45
N LEU A 128 -0.88 19.68 -25.56
CA LEU A 128 -0.66 18.24 -25.77
C LEU A 128 -1.98 17.48 -25.75
N ALA A 129 -2.89 17.83 -24.84
CA ALA A 129 -4.24 17.27 -24.81
C ALA A 129 -4.97 17.50 -26.14
N TRP A 130 -4.88 18.72 -26.68
CA TRP A 130 -5.44 19.02 -28.00
C TRP A 130 -4.77 18.23 -29.13
N TYR A 131 -3.43 18.14 -29.12
CA TYR A 131 -2.72 17.33 -30.11
C TYR A 131 -3.10 15.85 -30.03
N LEU A 132 -3.37 15.29 -28.85
CA LEU A 132 -3.88 13.92 -28.73
C LEU A 132 -5.29 13.78 -29.32
N GLU A 133 -6.13 14.80 -29.17
CA GLU A 133 -7.48 14.84 -29.76
C GLU A 133 -7.47 15.03 -31.28
N THR A 134 -6.46 15.69 -31.82
CA THR A 134 -6.37 15.94 -33.26
C THR A 134 -5.38 15.04 -33.98
N ALA A 135 -4.47 14.35 -33.31
CA ALA A 135 -3.46 13.51 -33.96
C ALA A 135 -4.06 12.40 -34.84
N TRP A 136 -5.31 11.98 -34.57
CA TRP A 136 -6.04 10.99 -35.36
C TRP A 136 -6.88 11.62 -36.49
N LYS A 137 -7.20 12.92 -36.41
CA LYS A 137 -7.85 13.68 -37.47
C LYS A 137 -6.73 14.33 -38.28
N LYS A 138 -6.48 13.89 -39.52
CA LYS A 138 -5.34 14.29 -40.39
C LYS A 138 -5.21 15.80 -40.71
N GLU A 139 -5.88 16.67 -39.99
CA GLU A 139 -5.97 18.10 -40.18
C GLU A 139 -4.86 18.82 -39.41
N ARG A 140 -3.94 19.47 -40.14
CA ARG A 140 -2.91 20.34 -39.57
C ARG A 140 -3.51 21.70 -39.20
N SER A 141 -4.39 21.72 -38.21
CA SER A 141 -4.80 22.97 -37.57
C SER A 141 -3.84 23.30 -36.41
N THR A 142 -3.72 24.56 -36.04
CA THR A 142 -3.08 24.97 -34.79
C THR A 142 -4.16 25.16 -33.72
N ALA A 143 -3.91 24.70 -32.50
CA ALA A 143 -4.86 24.84 -31.39
C ALA A 143 -5.31 26.30 -31.23
N SER A 144 -6.60 26.55 -31.40
CA SER A 144 -7.16 27.89 -31.19
C SER A 144 -7.12 28.24 -29.69
N SER A 145 -7.00 29.54 -29.38
CA SER A 145 -6.98 30.03 -28.00
C SER A 145 -8.22 29.61 -27.20
N ARG A 146 -9.38 29.49 -27.87
CA ARG A 146 -10.63 29.02 -27.26
C ARG A 146 -10.52 27.58 -26.79
N VAL A 147 -9.96 26.69 -27.62
CA VAL A 147 -9.81 25.27 -27.30
C VAL A 147 -8.85 25.05 -26.13
N ILE A 148 -7.76 25.83 -26.06
CA ILE A 148 -6.84 25.80 -24.91
C ILE A 148 -7.56 26.16 -23.61
N LYS A 149 -8.44 27.18 -23.62
CA LYS A 149 -9.23 27.54 -22.43
C LYS A 149 -10.22 26.44 -22.05
N THR A 150 -10.90 25.85 -23.02
CA THR A 150 -11.84 24.74 -22.79
C THR A 150 -11.14 23.53 -22.15
N ASN A 151 -9.97 23.14 -22.66
CA ASN A 151 -9.20 22.02 -22.09
C ASN A 151 -8.80 22.26 -20.63
N ARG A 152 -8.42 23.51 -20.28
CA ARG A 152 -8.10 23.85 -18.89
C ARG A 152 -9.32 23.76 -17.98
N ILE A 153 -10.48 24.25 -18.40
CA ILE A 153 -11.73 24.18 -17.63
C ILE A 153 -12.13 22.72 -17.42
N ALA A 154 -12.09 21.90 -18.49
CA ALA A 154 -12.36 20.47 -18.41
C ALA A 154 -11.38 19.77 -17.45
N GLY A 155 -10.09 20.14 -17.48
CA GLY A 155 -9.08 19.62 -16.57
C GLY A 155 -9.35 19.94 -15.09
N VAL A 156 -9.80 21.16 -14.77
CA VAL A 156 -10.19 21.55 -13.40
C VAL A 156 -11.38 20.73 -12.92
N ILE A 157 -12.41 20.57 -13.76
CA ILE A 157 -13.59 19.77 -13.44
C ILE A 157 -13.20 18.32 -13.17
N LEU A 158 -12.41 17.70 -14.06
CA LEU A 158 -11.91 16.33 -13.89
C LEU A 158 -11.08 16.18 -12.62
N PHE A 159 -10.22 17.15 -12.30
CA PHE A 159 -9.41 17.11 -11.08
C PHE A 159 -10.27 17.11 -9.82
N ILE A 160 -11.29 17.98 -9.75
CA ILE A 160 -12.22 18.03 -8.61
C ILE A 160 -13.00 16.72 -8.49
N ILE A 161 -13.53 16.20 -9.61
CA ILE A 161 -14.24 14.91 -9.63
C ILE A 161 -13.31 13.79 -9.14
N GLY A 162 -12.06 13.76 -9.59
CA GLY A 162 -11.07 12.78 -9.16
C GLY A 162 -10.82 12.82 -7.65
N ILE A 163 -10.71 14.02 -7.07
CA ILE A 163 -10.61 14.19 -5.61
C ILE A 163 -11.87 13.68 -4.91
N LEU A 164 -13.07 14.03 -5.40
CA LEU A 164 -14.34 13.56 -4.83
C LEU A 164 -14.54 12.04 -4.95
N ILE A 165 -13.83 11.35 -5.84
CA ILE A 165 -13.86 9.88 -5.96
C ILE A 165 -12.86 9.22 -5.00
N ILE A 166 -11.80 9.94 -4.62
CA ILE A 166 -10.78 9.47 -3.67
C ILE A 166 -11.32 9.53 -2.23
N TYR A 167 -12.16 10.52 -1.92
CA TYR A 167 -12.76 10.78 -0.61
C TYR A 167 -14.21 10.32 -0.54
#